data_AF-F0Y1S4-F1
#
_entry.id   AF-F0Y1S4-F1
#
_cell.length_a   1.000
_cell.length_b   1.000
_cell.length_c   1.000
_cell.angle_alpha   90.00
_cell.angle_beta   90.00
_cell.angle_gamma   90.00
#
_symmetry.space_group_name_H-M   'P 1'
#
loop_
_entity.id
_entity.type
_entity.pdbx_description
1 polymer ?
#
loop_
_entity_poly.entity_id
_entity_poly.type
_entity_poly.pdbx_seq_one_letter_code
_entity_poly.pdbx_strand_id
1 'polypeptide(L)'
;LVGATKGAIDALYEGRDFARFYVLETLARVPYFAYLSVMHLRETFGDRRPGDSERMRTHYAEADNELHHLLIMESLGGNSSAVDRTLAQSMAFFYFWYVTVVYSFSEPAAYHLSELIEDHAFNTYDDFIKDHGPKLKGMPVPDIARKYYERDDPYLRDQFLTVKETDGGFTSRSRPPLESLYDVFVNIRDDEKEHWKTL
;
A
#
# COMPACT_ATOMS: atom_id res chain seq x y z
N LEU A 1 17.68 -1.79 10.07
CA LEU A 1 17.56 -0.66 9.12
C LEU A 1 16.16 -0.06 9.20
N VAL A 2 15.12 -0.83 8.89
CA VAL A 2 13.69 -0.41 8.92
C VAL A 2 13.31 0.35 10.21
N GLY A 3 13.62 -0.19 11.39
CA GLY A 3 13.30 0.47 12.67
C GLY A 3 14.01 1.80 12.93
N ALA A 4 15.21 2.01 12.37
CA ALA A 4 15.94 3.28 12.51
C ALA A 4 15.39 4.34 11.55
N THR A 5 15.03 3.93 10.32
CA THR A 5 14.35 4.78 9.35
C THR A 5 12.97 5.21 9.86
N LYS A 6 12.23 4.29 10.50
CA LYS A 6 10.96 4.57 11.20
C LYS A 6 11.10 5.71 12.21
N GLY A 7 11.99 5.56 13.20
CA GLY A 7 12.11 6.53 14.29
C GLY A 7 12.47 7.93 13.79
N ALA A 8 13.22 8.02 12.69
CA ALA A 8 13.55 9.29 12.05
C ALA A 8 12.34 9.94 11.35
N ILE A 9 11.53 9.15 10.63
CA ILE A 9 10.32 9.65 9.95
C ILE A 9 9.27 10.06 10.99
N ASP A 10 9.06 9.26 12.03
CA ASP A 10 8.07 9.54 13.08
C ASP A 10 8.39 10.86 13.79
N ALA A 11 9.67 11.09 14.11
CA ALA A 11 10.12 12.35 14.71
C ALA A 11 10.04 13.54 13.75
N LEU A 12 10.30 13.34 12.46
CA LEU A 12 10.28 14.41 11.45
C LEU A 12 8.86 14.93 11.17
N TYR A 13 7.85 14.07 11.31
CA TYR A 13 6.47 14.38 10.96
C TYR A 13 5.51 14.45 12.16
N GLU A 14 6.02 14.65 13.37
CA GLU A 14 5.19 14.83 14.57
C GLU A 14 4.15 15.95 14.35
N GLY A 15 2.86 15.62 14.54
CA GLY A 15 1.73 16.53 14.31
C GLY A 15 1.38 16.80 12.84
N ARG A 16 1.99 16.11 11.88
CA ARG A 16 1.76 16.24 10.43
C ARG A 16 1.40 14.90 9.79
N ASP A 17 0.40 14.22 10.36
CA ASP A 17 0.08 12.81 10.04
C ASP A 17 -0.16 12.55 8.55
N PHE A 18 -0.94 13.38 7.85
CA PHE A 18 -1.20 13.16 6.42
C PHE A 18 0.05 13.33 5.56
N ALA A 19 1.00 14.18 5.95
CA ALA A 19 2.28 14.29 5.26
C ALA A 19 3.17 13.06 5.53
N ARG A 20 3.14 12.54 6.76
CA ARG A 20 3.80 11.26 7.11
C ARG A 20 3.26 10.12 6.26
N PHE A 21 1.94 9.93 6.24
CA PHE A 21 1.30 8.89 5.44
C PHE A 21 1.61 9.08 3.96
N TYR A 22 1.49 10.29 3.40
CA TYR A 22 1.89 10.55 2.01
C TYR A 22 3.31 10.04 1.67
N VAL A 23 4.30 10.29 2.55
CA VAL A 23 5.66 9.80 2.35
C VAL A 23 5.71 8.27 2.43
N LEU A 24 5.05 7.66 3.42
CA LEU A 24 5.02 6.21 3.59
C LEU A 24 4.34 5.51 2.40
N GLU A 25 3.17 5.96 1.98
CA GLU A 25 2.42 5.46 0.83
C GLU A 25 3.19 5.61 -0.50
N THR A 26 3.98 6.68 -0.62
CA THR A 26 4.86 6.84 -1.79
C THR A 26 5.92 5.75 -1.85
N LEU A 27 6.38 5.24 -0.70
CA LEU A 27 7.37 4.16 -0.60
C LEU A 27 6.74 2.78 -0.62
N ALA A 28 5.56 2.60 -0.03
CA ALA A 28 4.88 1.32 0.14
C ALA A 28 4.53 0.67 -1.21
N ARG A 29 4.18 1.47 -2.22
CA ARG A 29 3.97 0.96 -3.60
C ARG A 29 5.21 0.49 -4.36
N VAL A 30 6.41 0.89 -3.92
CA VAL A 30 7.66 0.71 -4.69
C VAL A 30 8.07 -0.77 -4.85
N PRO A 31 8.01 -1.62 -3.80
CA PRO A 31 8.41 -3.01 -3.90
C PRO A 31 7.63 -3.77 -4.97
N TYR A 32 6.31 -3.59 -5.02
CA TYR A 32 5.46 -4.26 -6.00
C TYR A 32 5.81 -3.91 -7.45
N PHE A 33 6.09 -2.63 -7.72
CA PHE A 33 6.57 -2.21 -9.04
C PHE A 33 7.96 -2.79 -9.38
N ALA A 34 8.85 -2.90 -8.39
CA ALA A 34 10.15 -3.55 -8.57
C ALA A 34 10.01 -5.05 -8.85
N TYR A 35 9.12 -5.75 -8.15
CA TYR A 35 8.84 -7.18 -8.36
C TYR A 35 8.33 -7.44 -9.77
N LEU A 36 7.30 -6.68 -10.18
CA LEU A 36 6.77 -6.72 -11.54
C LEU A 36 7.83 -6.48 -12.60
N SER A 37 8.70 -5.48 -12.39
CA SER A 37 9.78 -5.15 -13.34
C SER A 37 10.74 -6.32 -13.52
N VAL A 38 11.15 -6.98 -12.43
CA VAL A 38 12.05 -8.14 -12.50
C VAL A 38 11.33 -9.36 -13.10
N MET A 39 10.08 -9.61 -12.70
CA MET A 39 9.29 -10.73 -13.24
C MET A 39 9.05 -10.59 -14.74
N HIS A 40 8.66 -9.40 -15.22
CA HIS A 40 8.49 -9.14 -16.66
C HIS A 40 9.80 -9.26 -17.42
N LEU A 41 10.94 -8.81 -16.85
CA LEU A 41 12.24 -8.96 -17.48
C LEU A 41 12.65 -10.43 -17.62
N ARG A 42 12.44 -11.24 -16.57
CA ARG A 42 12.66 -12.69 -16.60
C ARG A 42 11.78 -13.38 -17.65
N GLU A 43 10.49 -13.04 -17.70
CA GLU A 43 9.55 -13.54 -18.70
C GLU A 43 9.99 -13.18 -20.13
N THR A 44 10.48 -11.95 -20.34
CA THR A 44 11.00 -11.47 -21.63
C THR A 44 12.20 -12.30 -22.10
N PHE A 45 13.06 -12.72 -21.17
CA PHE A 45 14.17 -13.63 -21.46
C PHE A 45 13.75 -15.11 -21.55
N GLY A 46 12.47 -15.42 -21.35
CA GLY A 46 11.92 -16.75 -21.49
C GLY A 46 11.95 -17.60 -20.22
N ASP A 47 12.37 -17.03 -19.07
CA ASP A 47 12.22 -17.69 -17.76
C ASP A 47 10.78 -17.47 -17.27
N ARG A 48 9.97 -18.53 -17.35
CA ARG A 48 8.57 -18.55 -16.91
C ARG A 48 8.39 -19.68 -15.90
N ARG A 49 7.98 -19.35 -14.69
CA ARG A 49 7.69 -20.33 -13.65
C ARG A 49 6.17 -20.50 -13.49
N PRO A 50 5.69 -21.72 -13.17
CA PRO A 50 4.29 -21.91 -12.83
C PRO A 50 3.86 -20.95 -11.72
N GLY A 51 2.76 -20.21 -11.93
CA GLY A 51 2.23 -19.23 -10.98
C GLY A 51 2.68 -17.78 -11.21
N ASP A 52 3.69 -17.51 -12.06
CA ASP A 52 4.20 -16.15 -12.26
C ASP A 52 3.13 -15.18 -12.75
N SER A 53 2.24 -15.59 -13.67
CA SER A 53 1.16 -14.73 -14.17
C SER A 53 0.10 -14.39 -13.12
N GLU A 54 -0.16 -15.28 -12.17
CA GLU A 54 -1.06 -15.01 -11.04
C GLU A 54 -0.39 -14.05 -10.07
N ARG A 55 0.86 -14.32 -9.71
CA ARG A 55 1.65 -13.47 -8.82
C ARG A 55 1.87 -12.06 -9.39
N MET A 56 2.11 -11.92 -10.69
CA MET A 56 2.18 -10.60 -11.34
C MET A 56 0.83 -9.86 -11.26
N ARG A 57 -0.30 -10.55 -11.39
CA ARG A 57 -1.62 -9.91 -11.20
C ARG A 57 -1.80 -9.44 -9.76
N THR A 58 -1.41 -10.26 -8.78
CA THR A 58 -1.41 -9.87 -7.36
C THR A 58 -0.54 -8.64 -7.12
N HIS A 59 0.73 -8.64 -7.53
CA HIS A 59 1.63 -7.49 -7.36
C HIS A 59 1.14 -6.23 -8.08
N TYR A 60 0.46 -6.36 -9.21
CA TYR A 60 -0.16 -5.21 -9.86
C TYR A 60 -1.33 -4.66 -9.04
N ALA A 61 -2.17 -5.54 -8.50
CA ALA A 61 -3.30 -5.15 -7.66
C ALA A 61 -2.84 -4.53 -6.33
N GLU A 62 -1.77 -5.06 -5.71
CA GLU A 62 -1.12 -4.48 -4.54
C GLU A 62 -0.59 -3.07 -4.88
N ALA A 63 0.17 -2.91 -5.98
CA ALA A 63 0.68 -1.61 -6.40
C ALA A 63 -0.42 -0.57 -6.71
N ASP A 64 -1.58 -1.01 -7.20
CA ASP A 64 -2.74 -0.15 -7.45
C ASP A 64 -3.46 0.22 -6.15
N ASN A 65 -3.56 -0.70 -5.17
CA ASN A 65 -4.10 -0.41 -3.84
C ASN A 65 -3.29 0.68 -3.12
N GLU A 66 -1.97 0.51 -3.04
CA GLU A 66 -1.04 1.49 -2.46
C GLU A 66 -1.11 2.85 -3.17
N LEU A 67 -1.30 2.85 -4.50
CA LEU A 67 -1.52 4.09 -5.24
C LEU A 67 -2.79 4.80 -4.77
N HIS A 68 -3.86 4.07 -4.49
CA HIS A 68 -5.11 4.68 -4.03
C HIS A 68 -5.01 5.20 -2.60
N HIS A 69 -4.28 4.53 -1.72
CA HIS A 69 -3.93 5.06 -0.40
C HIS A 69 -3.15 6.37 -0.53
N LEU A 70 -2.13 6.41 -1.40
CA LEU A 70 -1.38 7.62 -1.72
C LEU A 70 -2.30 8.76 -2.19
N LEU A 71 -3.18 8.50 -3.17
CA LEU A 71 -4.12 9.51 -3.70
C LEU A 71 -5.10 10.01 -2.63
N ILE A 72 -5.50 9.16 -1.69
CA ILE A 72 -6.28 9.57 -0.51
C ILE A 72 -5.47 10.55 0.33
N MET A 73 -4.20 10.25 0.64
CA MET A 73 -3.34 11.17 1.41
C MET A 73 -3.10 12.50 0.69
N GLU A 74 -2.95 12.48 -0.64
CA GLU A 74 -2.86 13.70 -1.45
C GLU A 74 -4.15 14.53 -1.36
N SER A 75 -5.31 13.90 -1.42
CA SER A 75 -6.61 14.59 -1.29
C SER A 75 -6.81 15.24 0.09
N LEU A 76 -6.15 14.70 1.12
CA LEU A 76 -6.13 15.23 2.48
C LEU A 76 -5.02 16.28 2.70
N GLY A 77 -4.26 16.64 1.66
CA GLY A 77 -3.22 17.66 1.72
C GLY A 77 -1.84 17.15 2.15
N GLY A 78 -1.62 15.83 2.18
CA GLY A 78 -0.34 15.21 2.55
C GLY A 78 0.82 15.63 1.64
N ASN A 79 0.54 15.98 0.39
CA ASN A 79 1.53 16.43 -0.60
C ASN A 79 1.68 17.96 -0.68
N SER A 80 1.16 18.72 0.30
CA SER A 80 1.17 20.19 0.28
C SER A 80 2.57 20.80 0.30
N SER A 81 3.54 20.12 0.92
CA SER A 81 4.92 20.58 1.06
C SER A 81 5.80 20.11 -0.09
N ALA A 82 6.47 21.04 -0.78
CA ALA A 82 7.43 20.69 -1.83
C ALA A 82 8.62 19.87 -1.30
N VAL A 83 9.04 20.14 -0.05
CA VAL A 83 10.14 19.40 0.60
C VAL A 83 9.77 17.94 0.79
N ASP A 84 8.56 17.67 1.29
CA ASP A 84 8.09 16.31 1.55
C ASP A 84 7.92 15.52 0.25
N ARG A 85 7.41 16.18 -0.80
CA ARG A 85 7.34 15.60 -2.14
C ARG A 85 8.72 15.22 -2.68
N THR A 86 9.69 16.15 -2.63
CA THR A 86 11.04 15.88 -3.12
C THR A 86 11.73 14.78 -2.31
N LEU A 87 11.53 14.75 -1.00
CA LEU A 87 12.05 13.70 -0.13
C LEU A 87 11.45 12.33 -0.50
N ALA A 88 10.12 12.21 -0.55
CA ALA A 88 9.42 10.98 -0.88
C ALA A 88 9.82 10.45 -2.26
N GLN A 89 9.87 11.33 -3.28
CA GLN A 89 10.26 10.97 -4.65
C GLN A 89 11.71 10.49 -4.73
N SER A 90 12.63 11.16 -4.03
CA SER A 90 14.04 10.78 -4.01
C SER A 90 14.23 9.43 -3.31
N MET A 91 13.58 9.24 -2.15
CA MET A 91 13.61 7.97 -1.42
C MET A 91 13.01 6.84 -2.27
N ALA A 92 11.87 7.06 -2.92
CA ALA A 92 11.23 6.07 -3.79
C ALA A 92 12.13 5.67 -4.95
N PHE A 93 12.82 6.63 -5.58
CA PHE A 93 13.76 6.35 -6.68
C PHE A 93 14.90 5.42 -6.25
N PHE A 94 15.58 5.71 -5.14
CA PHE A 94 16.68 4.86 -4.68
C PHE A 94 16.17 3.53 -4.11
N TYR A 95 15.00 3.56 -3.45
CA TYR A 95 14.38 2.37 -2.90
C TYR A 95 13.96 1.38 -4.00
N PHE A 96 13.46 1.87 -5.13
CA PHE A 96 13.14 1.06 -6.31
C PHE A 96 14.35 0.24 -6.75
N TRP A 97 15.48 0.89 -7.00
CA TRP A 97 16.69 0.19 -7.42
C TRP A 97 17.21 -0.79 -6.37
N TYR A 98 17.13 -0.43 -5.09
CA TYR A 98 17.49 -1.33 -4.01
C TYR A 98 16.63 -2.60 -4.02
N VAL A 99 15.30 -2.47 -4.07
CA VAL A 99 14.39 -3.63 -4.08
C VAL A 99 14.55 -4.44 -5.35
N THR A 100 14.72 -3.81 -6.52
CA THR A 100 15.00 -4.50 -7.79
C THR A 100 16.23 -5.38 -7.68
N VAL A 101 17.32 -4.88 -7.07
CA VAL A 101 18.55 -5.65 -6.84
C VAL A 101 18.27 -6.82 -5.89
N VAL A 102 17.66 -6.57 -4.72
CA VAL A 102 17.37 -7.61 -3.73
C VAL A 102 16.49 -8.71 -4.34
N TYR A 103 15.40 -8.37 -5.01
CA TYR A 103 14.47 -9.32 -5.63
C TYR A 103 15.10 -10.11 -6.77
N SER A 104 16.01 -9.48 -7.54
CA SER A 104 16.74 -10.16 -8.61
C SER A 104 17.61 -11.30 -8.08
N PHE A 105 18.19 -11.15 -6.88
CA PHE A 105 19.06 -12.15 -6.26
C PHE A 105 18.34 -13.08 -5.26
N SER A 106 17.32 -12.61 -4.56
CA SER A 106 16.61 -13.34 -3.53
C SER A 106 15.17 -12.82 -3.36
N GLU A 107 14.21 -13.50 -3.98
CA GLU A 107 12.78 -13.25 -3.78
C GLU A 107 12.39 -13.35 -2.29
N PRO A 108 12.81 -14.36 -1.52
CA PRO A 108 12.44 -14.46 -0.11
C PRO A 108 12.94 -13.29 0.74
N ALA A 109 14.13 -12.75 0.45
CA ALA A 109 14.65 -11.60 1.18
C ALA A 109 13.88 -10.32 0.87
N ALA A 110 13.40 -10.18 -0.37
CA ALA A 110 12.56 -9.07 -0.78
C ALA A 110 11.16 -9.17 -0.14
N TYR A 111 10.52 -10.34 -0.17
CA TYR A 111 9.22 -10.52 0.50
C TYR A 111 9.31 -10.32 2.00
N HIS A 112 10.36 -10.82 2.65
CA HIS A 112 10.57 -10.54 4.07
C HIS A 112 10.77 -9.04 4.37
N LEU A 113 11.38 -8.28 3.47
CA LEU A 113 11.46 -6.83 3.61
C LEU A 113 10.07 -6.18 3.50
N SER A 114 9.23 -6.62 2.56
CA SER A 114 7.85 -6.16 2.44
C SER A 114 7.03 -6.53 3.67
N GLU A 115 7.09 -7.76 4.18
CA GLU A 115 6.39 -8.19 5.40
C GLU A 115 6.64 -7.24 6.57
N LEU A 116 7.91 -6.83 6.77
CA LEU A 116 8.28 -5.88 7.83
C LEU A 116 7.73 -4.47 7.61
N ILE A 117 7.50 -4.07 6.37
CA ILE A 117 6.91 -2.79 6.00
C ILE A 117 5.40 -2.85 6.20
N GLU A 118 4.72 -3.90 5.72
CA GLU A 118 3.28 -4.10 5.88
C GLU A 118 2.89 -4.19 7.36
N ASP A 119 3.62 -4.98 8.15
CA ASP A 119 3.41 -5.06 9.60
C ASP A 119 3.57 -3.70 10.27
N HIS A 120 4.51 -2.88 9.77
CA HIS A 120 4.71 -1.55 10.30
C HIS A 120 3.60 -0.57 9.86
N ALA A 121 3.14 -0.63 8.61
CA ALA A 121 2.04 0.17 8.08
C ALA A 121 0.75 -0.11 8.85
N PHE A 122 0.40 -1.39 9.02
CA PHE A 122 -0.75 -1.83 9.82
C PHE A 122 -0.75 -1.19 11.21
N ASN A 123 0.35 -1.34 11.96
CA ASN A 123 0.45 -0.81 13.31
C ASN A 123 0.37 0.73 13.34
N THR A 124 0.95 1.39 12.34
CA THR A 124 0.92 2.86 12.24
C THR A 124 -0.49 3.39 12.02
N TYR A 125 -1.25 2.74 11.13
CA TYR A 125 -2.65 3.07 10.92
C TYR A 125 -3.52 2.75 12.13
N ASP A 126 -3.30 1.59 12.76
CA ASP A 126 -4.07 1.18 13.93
C ASP A 126 -3.89 2.16 15.12
N ASP A 127 -2.66 2.61 15.36
CA ASP A 127 -2.37 3.62 16.38
C ASP A 127 -2.97 4.99 16.02
N PHE A 128 -2.85 5.43 14.76
CA PHE A 128 -3.46 6.68 14.31
C PHE A 128 -4.98 6.70 14.47
N ILE A 129 -5.66 5.59 14.15
CA ILE A 129 -7.11 5.43 14.31
C ILE A 129 -7.51 5.48 15.79
N LYS A 130 -6.74 4.86 16.69
CA LYS A 130 -7.00 4.92 18.13
C LYS A 130 -6.87 6.34 18.67
N ASP A 131 -5.84 7.07 18.25
CA ASP A 131 -5.53 8.40 18.75
C ASP A 131 -6.48 9.47 18.19
N HIS A 132 -6.88 9.35 16.92
CA HIS A 132 -7.65 10.37 16.20
C HIS A 132 -9.10 9.97 15.90
N GLY A 133 -9.55 8.78 16.33
CA GLY A 133 -10.83 8.20 15.97
C GLY A 133 -12.04 9.14 16.09
N PRO A 134 -12.25 9.82 17.24
CA PRO A 134 -13.36 10.76 17.40
C PRO A 134 -13.35 11.92 16.39
N LYS A 135 -12.16 12.44 16.05
CA LYS A 135 -11.99 13.51 15.07
C LYS A 135 -12.29 13.01 13.65
N LEU A 136 -11.78 11.84 13.30
CA LEU A 136 -11.96 11.25 11.96
C LEU A 136 -13.44 10.95 11.66
N LYS A 137 -14.23 10.56 12.67
CA LYS A 137 -15.68 10.32 12.52
C LYS A 137 -16.47 11.58 12.14
N GLY A 138 -15.95 12.77 12.47
CA GLY A 138 -16.56 14.05 12.10
C GLY A 138 -16.12 14.59 10.73
N MET A 139 -15.19 13.91 10.05
CA MET A 139 -14.62 14.38 8.78
C MET A 139 -15.28 13.68 7.59
N PRO A 140 -15.51 14.40 6.48
CA PRO A 140 -16.13 13.84 5.30
C PRO A 140 -15.21 12.82 4.61
N VAL A 141 -15.83 11.84 3.96
CA VAL A 141 -15.12 10.87 3.12
C VAL A 141 -14.64 11.56 1.83
N PRO A 142 -13.35 11.47 1.46
CA PRO A 142 -12.86 11.99 0.19
C PRO A 142 -13.47 11.26 -1.01
N ASP A 143 -13.75 12.00 -2.09
CA ASP A 143 -14.36 11.43 -3.32
C ASP A 143 -13.52 10.30 -3.93
N ILE A 144 -12.20 10.39 -3.84
CA ILE A 144 -11.30 9.35 -4.33
C ILE A 144 -11.44 8.04 -3.53
N ALA A 145 -11.65 8.12 -2.21
CA ALA A 145 -11.88 6.96 -1.36
C ALA A 145 -13.22 6.28 -1.69
N ARG A 146 -14.28 7.07 -1.92
CA ARG A 146 -15.57 6.54 -2.39
C ARG A 146 -15.43 5.85 -3.74
N LYS A 147 -14.71 6.48 -4.68
CA LYS A 147 -14.48 5.92 -6.01
C LYS A 147 -13.76 4.57 -5.92
N TYR A 148 -12.77 4.45 -5.04
CA TYR A 148 -11.99 3.23 -4.87
C TYR A 148 -12.75 2.12 -4.12
N TYR A 149 -13.35 2.45 -2.97
CA TYR A 149 -13.96 1.45 -2.09
C TYR A 149 -15.42 1.10 -2.41
N GLU A 150 -16.20 2.02 -3.00
CA GLU A 150 -17.65 1.82 -3.18
C GLU A 150 -18.08 1.50 -4.62
N ARG A 151 -17.19 1.62 -5.64
CA ARG A 151 -17.54 1.30 -7.04
C ARG A 151 -17.20 -0.14 -7.43
N ASP A 152 -17.94 -0.68 -8.40
CA ASP A 152 -17.78 -2.05 -8.93
C ASP A 152 -16.39 -2.29 -9.58
N ASP A 153 -15.48 -2.83 -8.78
CA ASP A 153 -14.08 -3.24 -9.01
C ASP A 153 -13.37 -2.75 -10.30
N PRO A 154 -13.22 -1.42 -10.53
CA PRO A 154 -12.43 -0.94 -11.65
C PRO A 154 -10.91 -0.98 -11.37
N TYR A 155 -10.51 -1.47 -10.19
CA TYR A 155 -9.17 -1.30 -9.61
C TYR A 155 -8.52 -2.62 -9.18
N LEU A 156 -9.08 -3.76 -9.62
CA LEU A 156 -8.56 -5.09 -9.32
C LEU A 156 -8.42 -5.38 -7.82
N ARG A 157 -9.19 -4.70 -6.98
CA ARG A 157 -9.15 -4.84 -5.52
C ARG A 157 -9.43 -6.29 -5.12
N ASP A 158 -10.34 -6.93 -5.84
CA ASP A 158 -10.74 -8.30 -5.53
C ASP A 158 -9.60 -9.31 -5.79
N GLN A 159 -8.55 -8.94 -6.54
CA GLN A 159 -7.43 -9.85 -6.87
C GLN A 159 -6.46 -10.10 -5.71
N PHE A 160 -6.33 -9.20 -4.73
CA PHE A 160 -5.45 -9.41 -3.56
C PHE A 160 -6.22 -9.71 -2.27
N LEU A 161 -7.54 -9.49 -2.23
CA LEU A 161 -8.36 -9.89 -1.08
C LEU A 161 -8.44 -11.43 -0.98
N THR A 162 -7.88 -11.99 0.09
CA THR A 162 -7.64 -13.45 0.22
C THR A 162 -8.88 -14.32 0.52
N VAL A 163 -10.09 -13.91 0.13
CA VAL A 163 -11.29 -14.76 0.30
C VAL A 163 -11.68 -15.39 -1.03
N LYS A 164 -11.15 -16.59 -1.28
CA LYS A 164 -11.73 -17.52 -2.25
C LYS A 164 -12.99 -18.11 -1.60
N GLU A 165 -14.17 -17.54 -1.87
CA GLU A 165 -15.41 -18.24 -1.51
C GLU A 165 -15.44 -19.59 -2.24
N THR A 166 -15.95 -20.61 -1.56
CA THR A 166 -15.94 -22.02 -2.01
C THR A 166 -16.72 -22.27 -3.31
N ASP A 167 -17.37 -21.24 -3.85
CA ASP A 167 -18.23 -21.32 -5.04
C ASP A 167 -17.72 -20.43 -6.19
N GLY A 168 -16.43 -20.57 -6.56
CA GLY A 168 -15.93 -20.21 -7.90
C GLY A 168 -16.12 -18.77 -8.41
N GLY A 169 -16.55 -17.83 -7.56
CA GLY A 169 -16.76 -16.43 -7.87
C GLY A 169 -16.02 -15.52 -6.90
N PHE A 170 -15.38 -14.47 -7.43
CA PHE A 170 -14.89 -13.35 -6.64
C PHE A 170 -16.12 -12.56 -6.18
N THR A 171 -16.58 -12.79 -4.95
CA THR A 171 -17.53 -11.88 -4.30
C THR A 171 -16.70 -10.88 -3.52
N SER A 172 -16.58 -9.66 -4.05
CA SER A 172 -16.05 -8.54 -3.29
C SER A 172 -16.74 -8.55 -1.93
N ARG A 173 -15.99 -8.73 -0.85
CA ARG A 173 -16.54 -8.58 0.49
C ARG A 173 -17.22 -7.21 0.48
N SER A 174 -18.54 -7.15 0.61
CA SER A 174 -19.29 -5.89 0.62
C SER A 174 -18.84 -5.14 1.86
N ARG A 175 -17.73 -4.39 1.74
CA ARG A 175 -17.22 -3.54 2.82
C ARG A 175 -18.36 -2.58 3.17
N PRO A 176 -18.59 -2.34 4.47
CA PRO A 176 -19.64 -1.41 4.87
C PRO A 176 -19.43 -0.06 4.17
N PRO A 177 -20.53 0.64 3.82
CA PRO A 177 -20.45 1.92 3.14
C PRO A 177 -19.62 2.92 3.96
N LEU A 178 -18.92 3.82 3.27
CA LEU A 178 -18.08 4.81 3.93
C LEU A 178 -18.94 5.95 4.47
N GLU A 179 -19.07 6.03 5.80
CA GLU A 179 -19.81 7.10 6.48
C GLU A 179 -18.92 8.29 6.80
N SER A 180 -17.66 8.04 7.15
CA SER A 180 -16.71 9.03 7.62
C SER A 180 -15.27 8.73 7.21
N LEU A 181 -14.38 9.70 7.38
CA LEU A 181 -12.94 9.49 7.14
C LEU A 181 -12.37 8.37 8.03
N TYR A 182 -12.97 8.12 9.20
CA TYR A 182 -12.59 6.99 10.06
C TYR A 182 -12.68 5.66 9.32
N ASP A 183 -13.76 5.44 8.58
CA ASP A 183 -14.01 4.19 7.85
C ASP A 183 -13.00 4.00 6.71
N VAL A 184 -12.53 5.10 6.12
CA VAL A 184 -11.46 5.09 5.11
C VAL A 184 -10.16 4.58 5.71
N PHE A 185 -9.73 5.14 6.85
CA PHE A 185 -8.49 4.70 7.51
C PHE A 185 -8.58 3.27 8.03
N VAL A 186 -9.76 2.82 8.49
CA VAL A 186 -9.99 1.41 8.84
C VAL A 186 -9.81 0.50 7.63
N ASN A 187 -10.35 0.88 6.48
CA ASN A 187 -10.18 0.10 5.25
C ASN A 187 -8.72 0.06 4.78
N ILE A 188 -7.99 1.18 4.88
CA ILE A 188 -6.54 1.23 4.55
C ILE A 188 -5.79 0.26 5.47
N ARG A 189 -5.95 0.38 6.80
CA ARG A 189 -5.33 -0.53 7.78
C ARG A 189 -5.63 -2.00 7.45
N ASP A 190 -6.87 -2.31 7.11
CA ASP A 190 -7.27 -3.68 6.79
C ASP A 190 -6.69 -4.16 5.45
N ASP A 191 -6.44 -3.26 4.49
CA ASP A 191 -5.70 -3.57 3.26
C ASP A 191 -4.24 -3.98 3.56
N GLU A 192 -3.52 -3.23 4.43
CA GLU A 192 -2.14 -3.58 4.85
C GLU A 192 -2.05 -5.02 5.39
N LYS A 193 -3.09 -5.44 6.11
CA LYS A 193 -3.17 -6.78 6.68
C LYS A 193 -3.39 -7.85 5.61
N GLU A 194 -4.06 -7.52 4.51
CA GLU A 194 -4.26 -8.45 3.40
C GLU A 194 -2.97 -8.58 2.58
N HIS A 195 -2.22 -7.50 2.34
CA HIS A 195 -0.90 -7.55 1.71
C HIS A 195 0.07 -8.49 2.42
N TRP A 196 0.08 -8.44 3.75
CA TRP A 196 0.90 -9.34 4.54
C TRP A 196 0.60 -10.84 4.27
N LYS A 197 -0.63 -11.19 3.88
CA LYS A 197 -1.02 -12.58 3.61
C LYS A 197 -0.68 -13.04 2.19
N THR A 198 -0.44 -12.11 1.26
CA THR A 198 -0.20 -12.39 -0.16
C THR A 198 1.30 -12.46 -0.51
N LEU A 199 2.17 -12.00 0.39
CA LEU A 199 3.64 -12.10 0.33
C LEU A 199 4.15 -13.50 0.75
#